data_AF-A0A4Q7CLL3-F1
#
_entry.id   AF-A0A4Q7CLL3-F1
#
_cell.length_a   1.000
_cell.length_b   1.000
_cell.length_c   1.000
_cell.angle_alpha   90.00
_cell.angle_beta   90.00
_cell.angle_gamma   90.00
#
_symmetry.space_group_name_H-M   'P 1'
#
loop_
_entity.id
_entity.type
_entity.pdbx_description
1 polymer ?
#
loop_
_entity_poly.entity_id
_entity_poly.type
_entity_poly.pdbx_seq_one_letter_code
_entity_poly.pdbx_strand_id
1 'polypeptide(L)' 'LGDNFILLVRAHYMVSNNMNIRQFYPFAINVSNYPSIEELYAISDLLITDYSSVMFDYAYLKRPMLFFAYDLEKYLYSER' A
#
# COMPACT_ATOMS: atom_id res chain seq x y z
N LEU A 1 9.42 7.00 10.86
CA LEU A 1 10.15 6.11 9.93
C LEU A 1 11.49 6.78 9.68
N GLY A 2 12.57 6.33 10.32
CA GLY A 2 13.91 6.92 10.12
C GLY A 2 14.51 6.51 8.78
N ASP A 3 15.82 6.69 8.62
CA ASP A 3 16.56 6.43 7.37
C ASP A 3 16.64 4.95 6.93
N ASN A 4 15.98 4.04 7.66
CA ASN A 4 16.07 2.59 7.46
C ASN A 4 14.95 2.01 6.60
N PHE A 5 14.04 2.84 6.08
CA PHE A 5 12.86 2.36 5.34
C PHE A 5 12.63 3.14 4.06
N ILE A 6 12.13 2.42 3.05
CA ILE A 6 11.56 2.98 1.83
C ILE A 6 10.09 2.55 1.78
N LEU A 7 9.21 3.50 1.43
CA LEU A 7 7.79 3.24 1.28
C LEU A 7 7.45 3.06 -0.20
N LEU A 8 7.03 1.86 -0.60
CA LEU A 8 6.51 1.59 -1.93
C LEU A 8 5.01 1.87 -1.95
N VAL A 9 4.59 2.90 -2.70
CA VAL A 9 3.18 3.31 -2.81
C VAL A 9 2.60 2.78 -4.12
N ARG A 10 1.67 1.83 -3.99
CA ARG A 10 0.90 1.29 -5.12
C ARG A 10 -0.56 1.73 -4.99
N ALA A 11 -0.90 2.82 -5.67
CA ALA A 11 -2.26 3.35 -5.70
C ALA A 11 -3.05 2.78 -6.89
N HIS A 12 -4.37 2.82 -6.79
CA HIS A 12 -5.25 2.52 -7.91
C HIS A 12 -5.01 3.51 -9.07
N TYR A 13 -5.16 3.04 -10.32
CA TYR A 13 -4.80 3.81 -11.53
C TYR A 13 -5.47 5.19 -11.62
N MET A 14 -6.68 5.33 -11.04
CA MET A 14 -7.42 6.60 -11.02
C MET A 14 -6.73 7.68 -10.16
N VAL A 15 -5.88 7.28 -9.21
CA VAL A 15 -5.19 8.18 -8.28
C VAL A 15 -3.69 8.25 -8.57
N SER A 16 -3.13 7.19 -9.18
CA SER A 16 -1.68 7.05 -9.37
C SER A 16 -1.04 8.09 -10.29
N ASN A 17 -1.74 8.54 -11.34
CA ASN A 17 -1.18 9.39 -12.39
C ASN A 17 -0.84 10.82 -11.92
N ASN A 18 -1.38 11.26 -10.78
CA ASN A 18 -1.17 12.61 -10.26
C ASN A 18 -0.36 12.64 -8.95
N MET A 19 0.22 11.52 -8.52
CA MET A 19 1.00 11.45 -7.29
C MET A 19 2.48 11.79 -7.51
N ASN A 20 2.86 13.05 -7.30
CA ASN A 20 4.26 13.44 -7.14
C ASN A 20 4.73 13.29 -5.68
N ILE A 21 4.62 12.08 -5.14
CA ILE A 21 4.89 11.81 -3.71
C ILE A 21 6.34 11.99 -3.31
N ARG A 22 7.28 11.71 -4.22
CA ARG A 22 8.72 11.75 -3.92
C ARG A 22 9.23 13.15 -3.63
N GLN A 23 8.58 14.18 -4.19
CA GLN A 23 8.91 15.58 -3.92
C GLN A 23 8.67 15.96 -2.46
N PHE A 24 7.61 15.41 -1.84
CA PHE A 24 7.23 15.71 -0.46
C PHE A 24 7.80 14.69 0.53
N TYR A 25 7.98 13.45 0.08
CA TYR A 25 8.43 12.32 0.90
C TYR A 25 9.57 11.60 0.17
N PRO A 26 10.84 11.99 0.38
CA PRO A 26 11.98 11.44 -0.34
C PRO A 26 12.16 9.91 -0.22
N PHE A 27 11.65 9.33 0.87
CA PHE A 27 11.64 7.89 1.14
C PHE A 27 10.47 7.13 0.48
N ALA A 28 9.54 7.83 -0.16
CA ALA A 28 8.37 7.22 -0.81
C ALA A 28 8.56 7.14 -2.32
N ILE A 29 8.29 5.96 -2.88
CA ILE A 29 8.40 5.67 -4.32
C ILE A 29 7.03 5.26 -4.85
N ASN A 30 6.55 5.96 -5.88
CA ASN A 30 5.33 5.59 -6.58
C ASN A 30 5.61 4.39 -7.49
N VAL A 31 5.07 3.23 -7.15
CA VAL A 31 5.20 1.97 -7.91
C VAL A 31 3.88 1.54 -8.53
N SER A 32 2.91 2.44 -8.63
CA SER A 32 1.57 2.13 -9.15
C SER A 32 1.58 1.62 -10.59
N ASN A 33 2.56 2.08 -11.41
CA ASN A 33 2.72 1.65 -12.80
C ASN A 33 3.66 0.44 -12.96
N TYR A 34 4.18 -0.11 -11.86
CA TYR A 34 5.03 -1.30 -11.91
C TYR A 34 4.16 -2.53 -12.26
N PRO A 35 4.56 -3.36 -13.23
CA PRO A 35 3.66 -4.36 -13.81
C PRO A 35 3.34 -5.53 -12.87
N SER A 36 4.33 -6.03 -12.11
CA SER A 36 4.13 -7.18 -11.21
C SER A 36 4.01 -6.75 -9.75
N ILE A 37 2.87 -7.03 -9.13
CA ILE A 37 2.67 -6.78 -7.70
C ILE A 37 3.38 -7.85 -6.84
N GLU A 38 3.56 -9.04 -7.40
CA GLU A 38 4.21 -10.19 -6.76
C GLU A 38 5.71 -9.92 -6.51
N GLU A 39 6.39 -9.29 -7.47
CA GLU A 39 7.77 -8.84 -7.29
C GLU A 39 7.87 -7.79 -6.18
N LEU A 40 6.89 -6.87 -6.10
CA LEU A 40 6.82 -5.89 -5.01
C LEU A 40 6.61 -6.58 -3.66
N TYR A 41 5.77 -7.60 -3.59
CA TYR A 41 5.59 -8.39 -2.36
C TYR A 41 6.89 -9.08 -1.95
N ALA A 42 7.61 -9.70 -2.89
CA ALA A 42 8.83 -10.44 -2.64
C ALA A 42 9.92 -9.56 -1.98
N ILE A 43 10.01 -8.29 -2.37
CA ILE A 43 10.97 -7.32 -1.83
C ILE A 43 10.46 -6.53 -0.62
N SER A 44 9.20 -6.69 -0.22
CA SER A 44 8.60 -5.92 0.88
C SER A 44 8.63 -6.69 2.20
N ASP A 45 9.15 -6.07 3.26
CA ASP A 45 9.21 -6.66 4.61
C ASP A 45 7.86 -6.62 5.35
N LEU A 46 6.99 -5.66 5.00
CA LEU A 46 5.69 -5.45 5.61
C LEU A 46 4.70 -4.90 4.56
N LEU A 47 3.44 -5.35 4.61
CA LEU A 47 2.34 -4.79 3.82
C LEU A 47 1.49 -3.85 4.68
N ILE A 48 1.20 -2.66 4.15
CA ILE A 48 0.15 -1.77 4.68
C ILE A 48 -1.01 -1.80 3.69
N THR A 49 -2.21 -2.12 4.17
CA THR A 49 -3.42 -2.19 3.34
C THR A 49 -4.66 -1.88 4.16
N ASP A 50 -5.83 -1.78 3.55
CA ASP A 50 -7.12 -1.52 4.20
C ASP A 50 -8.08 -2.70 3.97
N TYR A 51 -8.92 -2.64 2.93
CA TYR A 51 -9.93 -3.64 2.59
C TYR A 51 -9.61 -4.35 1.27
N SER A 52 -8.35 -4.27 0.82
CA SER A 52 -7.94 -4.83 -0.46
C SER A 52 -7.65 -6.33 -0.37
N SER A 53 -8.02 -7.07 -1.42
CA SER A 53 -7.79 -8.51 -1.53
C SER A 53 -6.31 -8.90 -1.55
N VAL A 54 -5.41 -7.94 -1.80
CA VAL A 54 -3.94 -8.13 -1.76
C VAL A 54 -3.43 -8.73 -0.45
N MET A 55 -4.17 -8.55 0.66
CA MET A 55 -3.85 -9.16 1.94
C MET A 55 -3.80 -10.69 1.86
N PHE A 56 -4.66 -11.31 1.04
CA PHE A 56 -4.70 -12.77 0.89
C PHE A 56 -3.46 -13.29 0.17
N ASP A 57 -3.03 -12.60 -0.88
CA ASP A 57 -1.84 -12.97 -1.65
C ASP A 57 -0.57 -12.77 -0.79
N TYR A 58 -0.47 -11.62 -0.10
CA TYR A 58 0.69 -11.31 0.73
C TYR A 58 0.78 -12.21 1.97
N ALA A 59 -0.34 -12.68 2.51
CA ALA A 59 -0.37 -13.62 3.63
C ALA A 59 0.39 -14.91 3.33
N TYR A 60 0.53 -15.31 2.06
CA TYR A 60 1.33 -16.46 1.66
C TYR A 60 2.81 -16.35 2.08
N LEU A 61 3.34 -15.12 2.15
CA LEU A 61 4.73 -14.85 2.57
C LEU A 61 4.93 -14.96 4.09
N LYS A 62 3.84 -15.04 4.87
CA LYS A 62 3.88 -15.05 6.36
C LYS A 62 4.65 -13.86 6.95
N ARG A 63 4.60 -12.71 6.27
CA ARG A 63 5.21 -11.45 6.69
C ARG A 63 4.19 -10.56 7.40
N PRO A 64 4.64 -9.63 8.26
CA PRO A 64 3.76 -8.69 8.94
C PRO A 64 2.84 -7.91 7.99
N MET A 65 1.61 -7.68 8.44
CA MET A 65 0.63 -6.84 7.76
C MET A 65 0.06 -5.81 8.74
N LEU A 66 -0.14 -4.58 8.29
CA LEU A 66 -0.78 -3.49 9.02
C LEU A 66 -2.04 -3.06 8.27
N PHE A 67 -3.18 -3.10 8.96
CA PHE A 67 -4.45 -2.66 8.41
C PHE A 67 -4.72 -1.19 8.76
N PHE A 68 -4.70 -0.30 7.78
CA PHE A 68 -4.95 1.13 7.92
C PHE A 68 -6.38 1.51 7.51
N ALA A 69 -7.34 0.97 8.26
CA ALA A 69 -8.78 1.18 8.06
C ALA A 69 -9.26 2.52 8.70
N TYR A 70 -8.76 3.65 8.19
CA TYR A 70 -9.02 4.98 8.77
C TYR A 70 -10.51 5.41 8.72
N ASP A 71 -11.29 4.81 7.84
CA ASP A 71 -12.71 5.07 7.60
C ASP A 71 -13.61 3.91 8.05
N LEU A 72 -13.13 3.01 8.91
CA LEU A 72 -13.84 1.79 9.29
C LEU A 72 -15.27 2.05 9.79
N GLU A 73 -15.45 3.03 10.68
CA GLU A 73 -16.78 3.39 11.17
C GLU A 73 -17.69 3.85 10.02
N LYS A 74 -17.17 4.69 9.11
CA LYS A 74 -17.92 5.13 7.94
C LYS A 74 -18.22 3.95 7.02
N TYR A 75 -17.28 3.05 6.80
CA TYR A 75 -17.47 1.87 5.94
C TYR A 75 -18.56 0.92 6.49
N LEU A 76 -18.62 0.74 7.82
CA LEU A 76 -19.60 -0.14 8.47
C LEU A 76 -20.99 0.49 8.60
N TYR A 77 -21.06 1.81 8.79
CA TYR A 77 -22.30 2.51 9.17
C TYR A 77 -22.79 3.54 8.14
N SER A 78 -22.08 3.76 7.03
CA SER A 78 -22.65 4.57 5.94
C SER A 78 -23.87 3.85 5.39
N GLU A 79 -25.05 4.50 5.49
CA GLU A 79 -26.29 4.00 4.91
C GLU A 79 -26.06 3.62 3.44
N ARG A 80 -26.40 2.37 3.11
CA ARG A 80 -26.68 1.97 1.74
C ARG A 80 -28.00 2.56 1.29
#